data_AF-A0A7X7D2P8-F1
#
_entry.id   AF-A0A7X7D2P8-F1
#
_cell.length_a   1.000
_cell.length_b   1.000
_cell.length_c   1.000
_cell.angle_alpha   90.00
_cell.angle_beta   90.00
_cell.angle_gamma   90.00
#
_symmetry.space_group_name_H-M   'P 1'
#
loop_
_entity.id
_entity.type
_entity.pdbx_description
1 polymer ?
#
loop_
_entity_poly.entity_id
_entity_poly.type
_entity_poly.pdbx_seq_one_letter_code
_entity_poly.pdbx_strand_id
1 'polypeptide(L)'
;MSPKSPSRTPHGSWRSPITASALVQGAASVSEVRVDGTDIWWNEQRPSEGGRHQLVRCRDDGPGGSPSRQDLFEGFDPSGAGRNWNARTAVMEYGGGAWNVRGGLVVFADWSDQRLHRTRLGEAPTPITPEPPASRAYRWSEPTWLDDAWLVCVREDHSPERVASHGEAVNELVAVPVDGSAVDDPSRVKVLVSGPDFVHSPVVHGRLLVWIQWDHPSMPWDGSTLVVGLVEREGGVPVGVTSRAEVAGGPQESVVQPGFEVTGDLVFCTDRTGWWNPWVIDAASVDQVVGEAGSAPEPFDGRSFAEPVLAGGGVDVEIGGPLWVGGLRWWADAGDGRLVVSATRDGSDHLAVIGTDGTFAELPTRFSEVVQVVPGPAADTVVIVGATPTTEAGPHLVALTPEVPGAGVAGSARVAPLRPSRDLGMGEEWFSVARHVSFPSGPGVGGDRVAHALFYAPNNPSASAPTGELPPLVVMIHGGPTSAARNRLDLAKQFWTSRGFAVVDVNYGGSTGY
;
A
#
# COMPACT_ATOMS: atom_id res chain seq x y z
N MET A 1 -6.47 17.13 -43.94
CA MET A 1 -7.64 17.80 -43.33
C MET A 1 -7.11 18.78 -42.31
N SER A 2 -7.39 20.08 -42.46
CA SER A 2 -6.99 21.07 -41.46
C SER A 2 -7.75 20.81 -40.15
N PRO A 3 -7.11 20.88 -38.97
CA PRO A 3 -7.82 20.72 -37.70
C PRO A 3 -8.90 21.80 -37.60
N LYS A 4 -10.14 21.39 -37.33
CA LYS A 4 -11.25 22.32 -37.08
C LYS A 4 -10.89 23.14 -35.83
N SER A 5 -10.95 24.46 -35.96
CA SER A 5 -10.79 25.36 -34.82
C SER A 5 -11.85 25.04 -33.74
N PRO A 6 -11.49 25.02 -32.44
CA PRO A 6 -12.43 24.73 -31.38
C PRO A 6 -13.59 25.73 -31.37
N SER A 7 -14.80 25.24 -31.07
CA SER A 7 -15.97 26.13 -31.00
C SER A 7 -15.87 27.03 -29.77
N ARG A 8 -16.13 28.32 -29.95
CA ARG A 8 -16.23 29.28 -28.82
C ARG A 8 -17.57 29.10 -28.11
N THR A 9 -17.54 28.55 -26.90
CA THR A 9 -18.73 28.26 -26.09
C THR A 9 -18.46 28.61 -24.62
N PRO A 10 -19.43 29.16 -23.88
CA PRO A 10 -19.25 29.50 -22.47
C PRO A 10 -18.77 28.32 -21.63
N HIS A 11 -18.02 28.62 -20.56
CA HIS A 11 -17.64 27.62 -19.57
C HIS A 11 -18.87 26.89 -19.01
N GLY A 12 -18.69 25.61 -18.69
CA GLY A 12 -19.75 24.72 -18.20
C GLY A 12 -20.66 24.13 -19.29
N SER A 13 -20.59 24.64 -20.52
CA SER A 13 -21.44 24.22 -21.65
C SER A 13 -20.69 23.37 -22.69
N TRP A 14 -19.43 23.02 -22.44
CA TRP A 14 -18.64 22.25 -23.41
C TRP A 14 -19.13 20.81 -23.47
N ARG A 15 -19.28 20.27 -24.70
CA ARG A 15 -19.60 18.86 -24.89
C ARG A 15 -18.40 18.00 -24.53
N SER A 16 -18.64 16.92 -23.79
CA SER A 16 -17.60 15.99 -23.35
C SER A 16 -18.07 14.54 -23.53
N PRO A 17 -17.20 13.63 -23.98
CA PRO A 17 -17.47 12.19 -24.05
C PRO A 17 -17.49 11.53 -22.65
N ILE A 18 -16.95 12.19 -21.62
CA ILE A 18 -16.90 11.67 -20.24
C ILE A 18 -18.30 11.77 -19.65
N THR A 19 -19.03 10.65 -19.61
CA THR A 19 -20.40 10.59 -19.07
C THR A 19 -20.40 10.36 -17.56
N ALA A 20 -21.53 10.65 -16.90
CA ALA A 20 -21.72 10.25 -15.50
C ALA A 20 -21.64 8.72 -15.33
N SER A 21 -22.09 7.94 -16.33
CA SER A 21 -21.96 6.49 -16.31
C SER A 21 -20.50 6.02 -16.35
N ALA A 22 -19.60 6.74 -17.04
CA ALA A 22 -18.17 6.44 -17.04
C ALA A 22 -17.51 6.62 -15.66
N LEU A 23 -18.11 7.45 -14.80
CA LEU A 23 -17.69 7.61 -13.39
C LEU A 23 -18.10 6.42 -12.53
N VAL A 24 -19.26 5.85 -12.83
CA VAL A 24 -19.87 4.73 -12.07
C VAL A 24 -19.42 3.37 -12.59
N GLN A 25 -19.10 3.25 -13.88
CA GLN A 25 -18.45 2.09 -14.49
C GLN A 25 -16.99 2.02 -14.04
N GLY A 26 -16.76 2.00 -12.72
CA GLY A 26 -15.50 2.29 -12.05
C GLY A 26 -14.27 1.69 -12.75
N ALA A 27 -13.17 2.44 -12.69
CA ALA A 27 -11.88 1.87 -12.99
C ALA A 27 -11.65 0.66 -12.09
N ALA A 28 -11.15 -0.43 -12.65
CA ALA A 28 -10.60 -1.50 -11.82
C ALA A 28 -9.43 -0.92 -11.02
N SER A 29 -9.58 -0.81 -9.70
CA SER A 29 -8.47 -0.43 -8.83
C SER A 29 -7.55 -1.64 -8.65
N VAL A 30 -6.24 -1.40 -8.76
CA VAL A 30 -5.20 -2.40 -8.52
C VAL A 30 -4.56 -2.06 -7.19
N SER A 31 -4.34 -3.07 -6.35
CA SER A 31 -3.64 -2.93 -5.08
C SER A 31 -2.91 -4.23 -4.72
N GLU A 32 -2.15 -4.18 -3.63
CA GLU A 32 -1.55 -5.35 -2.97
C GLU A 32 -0.79 -6.27 -3.94
N VAL A 33 0.20 -5.73 -4.66
CA VAL A 33 1.06 -6.53 -5.53
C VAL A 33 2.03 -7.39 -4.70
N ARG A 34 2.27 -8.62 -5.15
CA ARG A 34 3.19 -9.61 -4.57
C ARG A 34 3.91 -10.36 -5.68
N VAL A 35 5.09 -10.88 -5.37
CA VAL A 35 5.87 -11.72 -6.28
C VAL A 35 6.08 -13.07 -5.62
N ASP A 36 5.84 -14.15 -6.37
CA ASP A 36 6.06 -15.54 -5.95
C ASP A 36 6.84 -16.28 -7.04
N GLY A 37 8.15 -16.42 -6.82
CA GLY A 37 9.08 -16.86 -7.86
C GLY A 37 9.06 -15.91 -9.05
N THR A 38 8.70 -16.42 -10.23
CA THR A 38 8.58 -15.62 -11.47
C THR A 38 7.18 -15.04 -11.68
N ASP A 39 6.20 -15.42 -10.87
CA ASP A 39 4.81 -14.99 -11.04
C ASP A 39 4.57 -13.70 -10.22
N ILE A 40 3.95 -12.71 -10.87
CA ILE A 40 3.54 -11.46 -10.25
C ILE A 40 2.03 -11.53 -10.02
N TRP A 41 1.59 -11.24 -8.81
CA TRP A 41 0.19 -11.33 -8.41
C TRP A 41 -0.30 -9.98 -7.88
N TRP A 42 -1.55 -9.63 -8.12
CA TRP A 42 -2.16 -8.45 -7.51
C TRP A 42 -3.63 -8.66 -7.18
N ASN A 43 -4.14 -7.79 -6.31
CA ASN A 43 -5.55 -7.63 -6.05
C ASN A 43 -6.16 -6.62 -7.03
N GLU A 44 -7.25 -6.99 -7.69
CA GLU A 44 -7.93 -6.14 -8.66
C GLU A 44 -9.42 -6.06 -8.38
N GLN A 45 -9.91 -4.86 -8.10
CA GLN A 45 -11.34 -4.62 -7.96
C GLN A 45 -12.05 -4.79 -9.31
N ARG A 46 -13.20 -5.45 -9.30
CA ARG A 46 -14.06 -5.70 -10.46
C ARG A 46 -15.42 -5.03 -10.24
N PRO A 47 -15.60 -3.73 -10.54
CA PRO A 47 -16.86 -3.02 -10.31
C PRO A 47 -18.08 -3.67 -10.98
N SER A 48 -17.90 -4.26 -12.16
CA SER A 48 -18.95 -4.98 -12.90
C SER A 48 -19.32 -6.34 -12.31
N GLU A 49 -18.57 -6.85 -11.33
CA GLU A 49 -18.72 -8.20 -10.76
C GLU A 49 -19.14 -8.11 -9.29
N GLY A 50 -20.07 -7.21 -9.00
CA GLY A 50 -20.50 -6.91 -7.62
C GLY A 50 -19.45 -6.17 -6.79
N GLY A 51 -18.46 -5.56 -7.44
CA GLY A 51 -17.38 -4.84 -6.75
C GLY A 51 -16.38 -5.74 -6.02
N ARG A 52 -16.33 -7.04 -6.37
CA ARG A 52 -15.42 -8.00 -5.73
C ARG A 52 -13.95 -7.70 -6.04
N HIS A 53 -13.09 -8.20 -5.17
CA HIS A 53 -11.65 -8.18 -5.32
C HIS A 53 -11.16 -9.52 -5.86
N GLN A 54 -10.69 -9.51 -7.11
CA GLN A 54 -10.13 -10.65 -7.82
C GLN A 54 -8.62 -10.70 -7.63
N LEU A 55 -8.06 -11.88 -7.37
CA LEU A 55 -6.61 -12.06 -7.42
C LEU A 55 -6.19 -12.47 -8.83
N VAL A 56 -5.27 -11.72 -9.41
CA VAL A 56 -4.79 -11.93 -10.79
C VAL A 56 -3.34 -12.35 -10.74
N ARG A 57 -3.02 -13.49 -11.34
CA ARG A 57 -1.65 -13.91 -11.62
C ARG A 57 -1.24 -13.39 -12.98
N CYS A 58 -0.02 -12.87 -13.08
CA CYS A 58 0.64 -12.52 -14.32
C CYS A 58 1.99 -13.22 -14.40
N ARG A 59 2.21 -13.90 -15.52
CA ARG A 59 3.51 -14.44 -15.87
C ARG A 59 4.07 -13.63 -17.03
N ASP A 60 5.28 -13.11 -16.84
CA ASP A 60 6.06 -12.56 -17.93
C ASP A 60 6.84 -13.71 -18.59
N ASP A 61 6.48 -14.07 -19.82
CA ASP A 61 7.12 -15.15 -20.57
C ASP A 61 8.47 -14.72 -21.19
N GLY A 62 9.00 -13.56 -20.79
CA GLY A 62 10.31 -13.05 -21.17
C GLY A 62 10.29 -12.15 -22.42
N PRO A 63 11.47 -11.75 -22.92
CA PRO A 63 11.58 -10.74 -23.98
C PRO A 63 10.86 -11.17 -25.28
N GLY A 64 9.70 -10.56 -25.54
CA GLY A 64 8.89 -10.79 -26.76
C GLY A 64 7.57 -11.55 -26.53
N GLY A 65 7.35 -12.09 -25.32
CA GLY A 65 6.04 -12.60 -24.90
C GLY A 65 5.13 -11.46 -24.41
N SER A 66 3.83 -11.55 -24.69
CA SER A 66 2.86 -10.70 -23.99
C SER A 66 2.60 -11.31 -22.62
N PRO A 67 2.62 -10.53 -21.51
CA PRO A 67 2.35 -11.06 -20.19
C PRO A 67 1.01 -11.80 -20.16
N SER A 68 1.03 -13.07 -19.71
CA SER A 68 -0.17 -13.89 -19.61
C SER A 68 -0.82 -13.70 -18.25
N ARG A 69 -2.09 -13.27 -18.25
CA ARG A 69 -2.86 -12.98 -17.03
C ARG A 69 -3.94 -14.04 -16.81
N GLN A 70 -4.07 -14.51 -15.57
CA GLN A 70 -5.04 -15.54 -15.18
C GLN A 70 -5.68 -15.15 -13.85
N ASP A 71 -7.01 -15.16 -13.84
CA ASP A 71 -7.81 -14.93 -12.65
C ASP A 71 -7.77 -16.18 -11.74
N LEU A 72 -7.50 -16.00 -10.45
CA LEU A 72 -7.54 -17.06 -9.44
C LEU A 72 -8.94 -17.65 -9.26
N PHE A 73 -9.94 -16.80 -9.02
CA PHE A 73 -11.33 -17.21 -8.88
C PHE A 73 -12.02 -17.34 -10.23
N GLU A 74 -13.00 -18.25 -10.30
CA GLU A 74 -13.84 -18.44 -11.48
C GLU A 74 -14.61 -17.17 -11.86
N GLY A 75 -15.08 -17.13 -13.11
CA GLY A 75 -15.80 -15.98 -13.65
C GLY A 75 -17.06 -15.66 -12.86
N PHE A 76 -17.38 -14.37 -12.76
CA PHE A 76 -18.56 -13.88 -12.06
C PHE A 76 -19.85 -14.46 -12.68
N ASP A 77 -20.64 -15.15 -11.85
CA ASP A 77 -21.96 -15.65 -12.21
C ASP A 77 -23.03 -14.63 -11.79
N PRO A 78 -23.62 -13.87 -12.73
CA PRO A 78 -24.63 -12.86 -12.41
C PRO A 78 -25.96 -13.46 -11.93
N SER A 79 -26.18 -14.78 -12.06
CA SER A 79 -27.37 -15.44 -11.53
C SER A 79 -27.32 -15.63 -10.01
N GLY A 80 -26.13 -15.51 -9.41
CA GLY A 80 -25.90 -15.73 -7.99
C GLY A 80 -25.94 -17.19 -7.56
N ALA A 81 -25.94 -18.15 -8.50
CA ALA A 81 -25.91 -19.57 -8.19
C ALA A 81 -24.53 -20.04 -7.72
N GLY A 82 -23.46 -19.42 -8.21
CA GLY A 82 -22.08 -19.61 -7.76
C GLY A 82 -21.65 -18.70 -6.60
N ARG A 83 -20.63 -19.12 -5.83
CA ARG A 83 -20.01 -18.28 -4.80
C ARG A 83 -19.18 -17.18 -5.45
N ASN A 84 -19.45 -15.92 -5.09
CA ASN A 84 -18.71 -14.76 -5.58
C ASN A 84 -17.50 -14.44 -4.68
N TRP A 85 -16.41 -15.18 -4.85
CA TRP A 85 -15.18 -14.99 -4.06
C TRP A 85 -14.65 -13.56 -4.18
N ASN A 86 -14.29 -13.00 -3.02
CA ASN A 86 -13.93 -11.61 -2.90
C ASN A 86 -12.79 -11.46 -1.88
N ALA A 87 -11.55 -11.39 -2.38
CA ALA A 87 -10.34 -11.29 -1.56
C ALA A 87 -10.23 -9.91 -0.89
N ARG A 88 -10.99 -9.72 0.19
CA ARG A 88 -11.12 -8.45 0.91
C ARG A 88 -11.44 -8.70 2.38
N THR A 89 -10.73 -8.00 3.24
CA THR A 89 -10.93 -7.99 4.68
C THR A 89 -11.56 -6.69 5.17
N ALA A 90 -12.19 -6.72 6.35
CA ALA A 90 -12.74 -5.57 7.05
C ALA A 90 -11.99 -5.23 8.35
N VAL A 91 -10.77 -5.74 8.52
CA VAL A 91 -9.88 -5.24 9.58
C VAL A 91 -9.77 -3.72 9.48
N MET A 92 -9.93 -3.04 10.62
CA MET A 92 -10.01 -1.58 10.78
C MET A 92 -11.10 -0.90 9.95
N GLU A 93 -12.08 -1.67 9.46
CA GLU A 93 -13.13 -1.27 8.49
C GLU A 93 -12.63 -0.80 7.12
N TYR A 94 -11.36 -0.42 7.00
CA TYR A 94 -10.71 -0.03 5.74
C TYR A 94 -10.19 -1.23 4.94
N GLY A 95 -9.71 -2.28 5.63
CA GLY A 95 -9.14 -3.48 5.02
C GLY A 95 -7.65 -3.35 4.68
N GLY A 96 -7.27 -3.93 3.54
CA GLY A 96 -5.86 -4.07 3.14
C GLY A 96 -5.20 -5.33 3.70
N GLY A 97 -4.12 -5.76 3.06
CA GLY A 97 -3.40 -6.99 3.41
C GLY A 97 -4.31 -8.22 3.39
N ALA A 98 -5.27 -8.29 2.47
CA ALA A 98 -6.31 -9.32 2.53
C ALA A 98 -5.78 -10.71 2.17
N TRP A 99 -4.58 -10.82 1.60
CA TRP A 99 -4.07 -12.08 1.06
C TRP A 99 -2.53 -12.12 0.97
N ASN A 100 -2.01 -13.33 0.76
CA ASN A 100 -0.61 -13.57 0.45
C ASN A 100 -0.45 -14.89 -0.33
N VAL A 101 0.74 -15.14 -0.88
CA VAL A 101 1.03 -16.32 -1.70
C VAL A 101 2.43 -16.85 -1.38
N ARG A 102 2.60 -18.18 -1.43
CA ARG A 102 3.92 -18.83 -1.43
C ARG A 102 3.87 -20.16 -2.17
N GLY A 103 4.77 -20.35 -3.13
CA GLY A 103 4.84 -21.60 -3.90
C GLY A 103 3.51 -21.93 -4.59
N GLY A 104 2.82 -20.91 -5.10
CA GLY A 104 1.51 -20.99 -5.75
C GLY A 104 0.32 -21.25 -4.82
N LEU A 105 0.54 -21.45 -3.51
CA LEU A 105 -0.55 -21.54 -2.53
C LEU A 105 -0.96 -20.13 -2.10
N VAL A 106 -2.16 -19.73 -2.46
CA VAL A 106 -2.74 -18.44 -2.09
C VAL A 106 -3.58 -18.61 -0.83
N VAL A 107 -3.41 -17.70 0.13
CA VAL A 107 -4.27 -17.58 1.31
C VAL A 107 -4.87 -16.19 1.32
N PHE A 108 -6.20 -16.08 1.53
CA PHE A 108 -6.91 -14.81 1.47
C PHE A 108 -8.10 -14.78 2.44
N ALA A 109 -8.44 -13.59 2.93
CA ALA A 109 -9.69 -13.31 3.63
C ALA A 109 -10.82 -13.13 2.61
N ASP A 110 -11.90 -13.90 2.74
CA ASP A 110 -13.08 -13.73 1.90
C ASP A 110 -14.07 -12.73 2.49
N TRP A 111 -14.57 -11.80 1.68
CA TRP A 111 -15.48 -10.75 2.16
C TRP A 111 -16.74 -11.32 2.81
N SER A 112 -17.27 -12.42 2.26
CA SER A 112 -18.59 -12.93 2.63
C SER A 112 -18.67 -13.51 4.04
N ASP A 113 -17.61 -14.18 4.49
CA ASP A 113 -17.55 -14.85 5.80
C ASP A 113 -16.44 -14.31 6.73
N GLN A 114 -15.53 -13.49 6.19
CA GLN A 114 -14.33 -13.00 6.88
C GLN A 114 -13.43 -14.12 7.40
N ARG A 115 -13.50 -15.32 6.82
CA ARG A 115 -12.58 -16.42 7.13
C ARG A 115 -11.36 -16.35 6.22
N LEU A 116 -10.24 -16.89 6.66
CA LEU A 116 -9.12 -17.18 5.76
C LEU A 116 -9.43 -18.46 4.99
N HIS A 117 -9.26 -18.39 3.68
CA HIS A 117 -9.34 -19.51 2.75
C HIS A 117 -8.00 -19.70 2.08
N ARG A 118 -7.68 -20.94 1.70
CA ARG A 118 -6.52 -21.27 0.87
C ARG A 118 -6.97 -21.87 -0.45
N THR A 119 -6.20 -21.63 -1.50
CA THR A 119 -6.42 -22.24 -2.81
C THR A 119 -5.16 -22.21 -3.68
N ARG A 120 -5.17 -22.97 -4.77
CA ARG A 120 -4.27 -22.80 -5.91
C ARG A 120 -5.07 -22.47 -7.16
N LEU A 121 -4.38 -22.02 -8.19
CA LEU A 121 -5.01 -21.78 -9.48
C LEU A 121 -5.63 -23.07 -10.04
N GLY A 122 -6.92 -23.01 -10.35
CA GLY A 122 -7.69 -24.17 -10.82
C GLY A 122 -8.24 -25.08 -9.70
N GLU A 123 -8.02 -24.73 -8.43
CA GLU A 123 -8.59 -25.42 -7.28
C GLU A 123 -9.69 -24.57 -6.62
N ALA A 124 -10.67 -25.24 -6.00
CA ALA A 124 -11.71 -24.57 -5.24
C ALA A 124 -11.15 -24.11 -3.87
N PRO A 125 -11.40 -22.86 -3.43
CA PRO A 125 -10.93 -22.41 -2.13
C PRO A 125 -11.56 -23.18 -0.95
N THR A 126 -10.75 -23.43 0.07
CA THR A 126 -11.14 -24.12 1.31
C THR A 126 -10.77 -23.30 2.54
N PRO A 127 -11.60 -23.24 3.59
CA PRO A 127 -11.30 -22.45 4.77
C PRO A 127 -10.13 -23.06 5.55
N ILE A 128 -9.37 -22.21 6.24
CA ILE A 128 -8.32 -22.62 7.18
C ILE A 128 -8.54 -22.12 8.61
N THR A 129 -9.43 -21.15 8.81
CA THR A 129 -9.83 -20.65 10.13
C THR A 129 -11.21 -21.16 10.53
N PRO A 130 -11.55 -21.21 11.84
CA PRO A 130 -12.89 -21.56 12.31
C PRO A 130 -14.01 -20.74 11.70
N GLU A 131 -15.24 -21.26 11.77
CA GLU A 131 -16.43 -20.42 11.64
C GLU A 131 -16.50 -19.45 12.84
N PRO A 132 -16.70 -18.14 12.63
CA PRO A 132 -16.76 -17.20 13.74
C PRO A 132 -18.05 -17.39 14.56
N PRO A 133 -18.04 -17.09 15.88
CA PRO A 133 -19.19 -17.27 16.77
C PRO A 133 -20.38 -16.35 16.43
N ALA A 134 -20.15 -15.29 15.67
CA ALA A 134 -21.17 -14.47 15.03
C ALA A 134 -20.65 -14.00 13.66
N SER A 135 -21.55 -13.56 12.79
CA SER A 135 -21.19 -13.08 11.44
C SER A 135 -20.10 -12.02 11.53
N ARG A 136 -18.96 -12.27 10.87
CA ARG A 136 -17.79 -11.37 10.81
C ARG A 136 -17.18 -11.03 12.17
N ALA A 137 -17.39 -11.86 13.19
CA ALA A 137 -16.83 -11.66 14.52
C ALA A 137 -15.31 -11.90 14.56
N TYR A 138 -14.78 -12.74 13.68
CA TYR A 138 -13.34 -12.81 13.44
C TYR A 138 -13.03 -12.22 12.07
N ARG A 139 -12.05 -11.32 12.02
CA ARG A 139 -11.55 -10.72 10.79
C ARG A 139 -10.04 -10.86 10.78
N TRP A 140 -9.47 -11.08 9.61
CA TRP A 140 -8.05 -11.40 9.47
C TRP A 140 -7.43 -10.54 8.38
N SER A 141 -6.20 -10.11 8.61
CA SER A 141 -5.39 -9.43 7.60
C SER A 141 -3.93 -9.84 7.73
N GLU A 142 -3.17 -9.43 6.72
CA GLU A 142 -1.72 -9.57 6.61
C GLU A 142 -1.22 -11.01 6.86
N PRO A 143 -1.79 -12.04 6.18
CA PRO A 143 -1.32 -13.41 6.35
C PRO A 143 0.15 -13.50 5.92
N THR A 144 1.01 -13.74 6.89
CA THR A 144 2.47 -13.69 6.76
C THR A 144 3.04 -15.06 7.06
N TRP A 145 3.82 -15.60 6.13
CA TRP A 145 4.35 -16.95 6.27
C TRP A 145 5.38 -17.03 7.38
N LEU A 146 5.10 -17.85 8.41
CA LEU A 146 6.06 -18.19 9.44
C LEU A 146 6.95 -19.35 8.98
N ASP A 147 6.35 -20.37 8.38
CA ASP A 147 7.01 -21.52 7.75
C ASP A 147 6.03 -22.19 6.75
N ASP A 148 6.27 -23.46 6.35
CA ASP A 148 5.35 -24.21 5.44
C ASP A 148 4.01 -24.58 6.08
N ALA A 149 3.95 -24.65 7.41
CA ALA A 149 2.81 -25.13 8.18
C ALA A 149 2.02 -24.02 8.85
N TRP A 150 2.62 -22.85 9.10
CA TRP A 150 2.03 -21.77 9.90
C TRP A 150 2.12 -20.40 9.22
N LEU A 151 1.05 -19.63 9.41
CA LEU A 151 0.99 -18.19 9.15
C LEU A 151 0.98 -17.43 10.47
N VAL A 152 1.50 -16.21 10.49
CA VAL A 152 1.13 -15.15 11.43
C VAL A 152 0.14 -14.23 10.73
N CYS A 153 -0.97 -13.89 11.39
CA CYS A 153 -1.98 -12.97 10.86
C CYS A 153 -2.32 -11.93 11.93
N VAL A 154 -2.74 -10.74 11.50
CA VAL A 154 -3.51 -9.83 12.35
C VAL A 154 -4.93 -10.37 12.44
N ARG A 155 -5.49 -10.45 13.65
CA ARG A 155 -6.88 -10.82 13.92
C ARG A 155 -7.58 -9.72 14.71
N GLU A 156 -8.77 -9.34 14.27
CA GLU A 156 -9.74 -8.65 15.11
C GLU A 156 -10.79 -9.63 15.65
N ASP A 157 -11.01 -9.59 16.96
CA ASP A 157 -12.07 -10.32 17.65
C ASP A 157 -13.20 -9.37 18.08
N HIS A 158 -14.24 -9.33 17.26
CA HIS A 158 -15.52 -8.64 17.46
C HIS A 158 -16.58 -9.56 18.07
N SER A 159 -16.22 -10.70 18.67
CA SER A 159 -17.22 -11.59 19.26
C SER A 159 -18.01 -10.85 20.35
N PRO A 160 -19.33 -11.10 20.48
CA PRO A 160 -20.16 -10.38 21.46
C PRO A 160 -19.63 -10.45 22.89
N GLU A 161 -19.04 -11.59 23.27
CA GLU A 161 -18.40 -11.77 24.57
C GLU A 161 -17.16 -10.89 24.73
N ARG A 162 -16.28 -10.87 23.70
CA ARG A 162 -15.08 -10.05 23.71
C ARG A 162 -15.43 -8.57 23.82
N VAL A 163 -16.32 -8.07 22.96
CA VAL A 163 -16.77 -6.67 22.97
C VAL A 163 -17.45 -6.31 24.29
N ALA A 164 -18.27 -7.20 24.86
CA ALA A 164 -18.90 -6.95 26.16
C ALA A 164 -17.88 -6.85 27.31
N SER A 165 -16.77 -7.58 27.23
CA SER A 165 -15.73 -7.59 28.27
C SER A 165 -14.69 -6.47 28.11
N HIS A 166 -14.31 -6.13 26.87
CA HIS A 166 -13.24 -5.19 26.56
C HIS A 166 -13.77 -3.79 26.22
N GLY A 167 -15.04 -3.68 25.81
CA GLY A 167 -15.66 -2.43 25.33
C GLY A 167 -15.57 -2.23 23.83
N GLU A 168 -14.62 -2.90 23.17
CA GLU A 168 -14.39 -2.87 21.72
C GLU A 168 -13.78 -4.19 21.22
N ALA A 169 -13.47 -4.28 19.94
CA ALA A 169 -12.78 -5.44 19.37
C ALA A 169 -11.33 -5.51 19.85
N VAL A 170 -10.80 -6.72 20.02
CA VAL A 170 -9.40 -6.93 20.40
C VAL A 170 -8.57 -7.28 19.17
N ASN A 171 -7.45 -6.58 18.98
CA ASN A 171 -6.48 -6.84 17.92
C ASN A 171 -5.35 -7.73 18.45
N GLU A 172 -5.02 -8.80 17.72
CA GLU A 172 -4.00 -9.76 18.11
C GLU A 172 -3.16 -10.20 16.91
N LEU A 173 -1.89 -10.55 17.15
CA LEU A 173 -1.13 -11.37 16.21
C LEU A 173 -1.33 -12.83 16.59
N VAL A 174 -1.74 -13.64 15.62
CA VAL A 174 -2.10 -15.03 15.84
C VAL A 174 -1.42 -15.95 14.84
N ALA A 175 -0.99 -17.12 15.30
CA ALA A 175 -0.52 -18.19 14.44
C ALA A 175 -1.70 -19.06 13.96
N VAL A 176 -1.81 -19.25 12.64
CA VAL A 176 -2.86 -20.05 11.99
C VAL A 176 -2.23 -21.21 11.23
N PRO A 177 -2.65 -22.47 11.47
CA PRO A 177 -2.13 -23.60 10.72
C PRO A 177 -2.71 -23.62 9.30
N VAL A 178 -1.83 -23.72 8.30
CA VAL A 178 -2.21 -23.64 6.88
C VAL A 178 -2.94 -24.90 6.42
N ASP A 179 -2.79 -26.01 7.13
CA ASP A 179 -3.39 -27.32 6.80
C ASP A 179 -4.94 -27.34 6.91
N GLY A 180 -5.54 -26.30 7.53
CA GLY A 180 -6.97 -26.17 7.77
C GLY A 180 -7.47 -26.90 9.01
N SER A 181 -6.57 -27.45 9.81
CA SER A 181 -6.91 -28.16 11.05
C SER A 181 -7.55 -27.29 12.13
N ALA A 182 -7.42 -25.96 12.03
CA ALA A 182 -8.10 -25.04 12.93
C ALA A 182 -9.59 -24.87 12.62
N VAL A 183 -10.10 -25.38 11.48
CA VAL A 183 -11.51 -25.25 11.10
C VAL A 183 -12.45 -25.87 12.15
N ASP A 184 -12.12 -27.10 12.59
CA ASP A 184 -12.93 -27.85 13.56
C ASP A 184 -12.34 -27.81 14.99
N ASP A 185 -11.13 -27.26 15.16
CA ASP A 185 -10.47 -27.07 16.44
C ASP A 185 -9.92 -25.64 16.55
N PRO A 186 -10.75 -24.68 17.01
CA PRO A 186 -10.35 -23.28 17.18
C PRO A 186 -9.15 -23.08 18.11
N SER A 187 -8.88 -24.02 19.02
CA SER A 187 -7.73 -23.96 19.92
C SER A 187 -6.38 -24.08 19.19
N ARG A 188 -6.39 -24.51 17.92
CA ARG A 188 -5.20 -24.54 17.06
C ARG A 188 -4.79 -23.17 16.54
N VAL A 189 -5.66 -22.15 16.60
CA VAL A 189 -5.25 -20.76 16.41
C VAL A 189 -4.58 -20.29 17.70
N LYS A 190 -3.30 -19.91 17.62
CA LYS A 190 -2.49 -19.57 18.80
C LYS A 190 -2.25 -18.07 18.86
N VAL A 191 -2.59 -17.43 19.98
CA VAL A 191 -2.30 -16.01 20.17
C VAL A 191 -0.81 -15.85 20.45
N LEU A 192 -0.14 -15.01 19.67
CA LEU A 192 1.28 -14.69 19.81
C LEU A 192 1.49 -13.35 20.53
N VAL A 193 0.69 -12.35 20.14
CA VAL A 193 0.71 -11.00 20.73
C VAL A 193 -0.73 -10.56 20.98
N SER A 194 -0.97 -10.07 22.19
CA SER A 194 -2.20 -9.47 22.69
C SER A 194 -1.81 -8.42 23.73
N GLY A 195 -2.69 -7.45 23.98
CA GLY A 195 -2.47 -6.40 24.97
C GLY A 195 -2.54 -5.01 24.37
N PRO A 196 -1.76 -4.72 23.29
CA PRO A 196 -1.93 -3.46 22.56
C PRO A 196 -3.32 -3.35 21.93
N ASP A 197 -3.88 -2.14 21.88
CA ASP A 197 -5.18 -1.93 21.22
C ASP A 197 -5.11 -2.24 19.73
N PHE A 198 -3.95 -2.01 19.10
CA PHE A 198 -3.69 -2.30 17.69
C PHE A 198 -2.34 -2.98 17.46
N VAL A 199 -2.33 -3.95 16.55
CA VAL A 199 -1.12 -4.59 16.01
C VAL A 199 -1.23 -4.67 14.49
N HIS A 200 -0.12 -4.49 13.79
CA HIS A 200 -0.10 -4.35 12.33
C HIS A 200 1.27 -4.69 11.73
N SER A 201 1.31 -4.88 10.40
CA SER A 201 2.53 -5.05 9.59
C SER A 201 3.47 -6.15 10.12
N PRO A 202 3.00 -7.37 10.43
CA PRO A 202 3.87 -8.44 10.87
C PRO A 202 4.87 -8.82 9.77
N VAL A 203 6.14 -9.02 10.14
CA VAL A 203 7.21 -9.49 9.26
C VAL A 203 7.97 -10.61 9.97
N VAL A 204 8.33 -11.65 9.21
CA VAL A 204 9.08 -12.81 9.73
C VAL A 204 10.43 -12.90 9.04
N HIS A 205 11.47 -13.17 9.82
CA HIS A 205 12.79 -13.58 9.32
C HIS A 205 13.36 -14.70 10.21
N GLY A 206 13.38 -15.93 9.69
CA GLY A 206 13.74 -17.10 10.49
C GLY A 206 12.78 -17.30 11.68
N ARG A 207 13.28 -17.09 12.90
CA ARG A 207 12.47 -17.16 14.14
C ARG A 207 12.03 -15.79 14.66
N LEU A 208 12.51 -14.71 14.04
CA LEU A 208 12.14 -13.35 14.41
C LEU A 208 10.73 -13.06 13.92
N LEU A 209 9.94 -12.44 14.79
CA LEU A 209 8.70 -11.77 14.45
C LEU A 209 8.86 -10.29 14.78
N VAL A 210 8.64 -9.44 13.78
CA VAL A 210 8.64 -8.00 13.91
C VAL A 210 7.24 -7.48 13.63
N TRP A 211 6.76 -6.50 14.39
CA TRP A 211 5.44 -5.91 14.18
C TRP A 211 5.39 -4.47 14.66
N ILE A 212 4.40 -3.74 14.14
CA ILE A 212 4.02 -2.42 14.64
C ILE A 212 2.87 -2.58 15.62
N GLN A 213 2.88 -1.82 16.71
CA GLN A 213 1.76 -1.71 17.65
C GLN A 213 1.53 -0.28 18.11
N TRP A 214 0.30 0.05 18.50
CA TRP A 214 -0.04 1.32 19.14
C TRP A 214 -1.31 1.16 19.96
N ASP A 215 -1.59 2.16 20.78
CA ASP A 215 -2.71 2.19 21.71
C ASP A 215 -3.51 3.48 21.56
N HIS A 216 -4.78 3.41 21.95
CA HIS A 216 -5.60 4.60 22.13
C HIS A 216 -4.92 5.58 23.12
N PRO A 217 -5.06 6.89 22.91
CA PRO A 217 -5.87 7.57 21.90
C PRO A 217 -5.12 7.87 20.59
N SER A 218 -3.96 7.26 20.35
CA SER A 218 -3.09 7.60 19.21
C SER A 218 -3.62 6.98 17.92
N MET A 219 -3.55 7.72 16.81
CA MET A 219 -3.52 7.10 15.49
C MET A 219 -2.07 6.69 15.17
N PRO A 220 -1.83 5.75 14.23
CA PRO A 220 -0.48 5.25 13.97
C PRO A 220 0.49 6.32 13.42
N TRP A 221 -0.03 7.43 12.88
CA TRP A 221 0.77 8.60 12.47
C TRP A 221 1.01 9.62 13.58
N ASP A 222 0.30 9.52 14.71
CA ASP A 222 0.64 10.32 15.90
C ASP A 222 1.79 9.64 16.68
N GLY A 223 1.75 8.31 16.73
CA GLY A 223 2.77 7.50 17.37
C GLY A 223 2.50 6.00 17.24
N SER A 224 3.52 5.23 16.91
CA SER A 224 3.47 3.77 16.84
C SER A 224 4.83 3.19 17.21
N THR A 225 4.86 1.97 17.75
CA THR A 225 6.08 1.32 18.23
C THR A 225 6.41 0.11 17.39
N LEU A 226 7.68 -0.02 17.00
CA LEU A 226 8.22 -1.19 16.33
C LEU A 226 8.81 -2.14 17.36
N VAL A 227 8.32 -3.38 17.36
CA VAL A 227 8.74 -4.42 18.31
C VAL A 227 9.31 -5.60 17.56
N VAL A 228 10.41 -6.14 18.07
CA VAL A 228 11.05 -7.38 17.62
C VAL A 228 10.92 -8.41 18.74
N GLY A 229 10.67 -9.67 18.40
CA GLY A 229 10.72 -10.78 19.35
C GLY A 229 10.94 -12.12 18.67
N LEU A 230 11.16 -13.16 19.48
CA LEU A 230 11.39 -14.52 19.01
C LEU A 230 10.14 -15.37 19.14
N VAL A 231 9.73 -16.03 18.05
CA VAL A 231 8.62 -16.98 18.10
C VAL A 231 9.06 -18.22 18.90
N GLU A 232 8.33 -18.48 19.98
CA GLU A 232 8.49 -19.65 20.81
C GLU A 232 7.68 -20.83 20.26
N ARG A 233 8.24 -22.03 20.35
CA ARG A 233 7.60 -23.25 19.87
C ARG A 233 7.70 -24.40 20.85
N GLU A 234 6.59 -25.11 21.01
CA GLU A 234 6.51 -26.37 21.73
C GLU A 234 6.09 -27.48 20.76
N GLY A 235 6.92 -28.51 20.61
CA GLY A 235 6.63 -29.60 19.65
C GLY A 235 6.42 -29.14 18.21
N GLY A 236 7.02 -28.01 17.81
CA GLY A 236 6.87 -27.40 16.48
C GLY A 236 5.68 -26.45 16.34
N VAL A 237 4.81 -26.34 17.35
CA VAL A 237 3.65 -25.44 17.36
C VAL A 237 4.07 -24.08 17.93
N PRO A 238 3.79 -22.95 17.24
CA PRO A 238 3.98 -21.62 17.81
C PRO A 238 3.09 -21.42 19.05
N VAL A 239 3.67 -20.99 20.17
CA VAL A 239 2.93 -20.81 21.43
C VAL A 239 2.99 -19.40 22.01
N GLY A 240 3.89 -18.56 21.50
CA GLY A 240 4.06 -17.20 21.98
C GLY A 240 5.25 -16.48 21.35
N VAL A 241 5.58 -15.32 21.91
CA VAL A 241 6.76 -14.52 21.53
C VAL A 241 7.52 -14.13 22.80
N THR A 242 8.79 -14.49 22.85
CA THR A 242 9.74 -14.19 23.94
C THR A 242 10.77 -13.15 23.50
N SER A 243 11.64 -12.71 24.43
CA SER A 243 12.74 -11.77 24.14
C SER A 243 12.29 -10.53 23.35
N ARG A 244 11.20 -9.91 23.80
CA ARG A 244 10.63 -8.76 23.11
C ARG A 244 11.45 -7.52 23.41
N ALA A 245 11.71 -6.72 22.37
CA ALA A 245 12.35 -5.43 22.50
C ALA A 245 11.67 -4.42 21.57
N GLU A 246 11.39 -3.23 22.10
CA GLU A 246 11.03 -2.07 21.30
C GLU A 246 12.30 -1.49 20.66
N VAL A 247 12.31 -1.33 19.35
CA VAL A 247 13.50 -0.92 18.60
C VAL A 247 13.35 0.43 17.91
N ALA A 248 12.13 0.95 17.80
CA ALA A 248 11.84 2.29 17.30
C ALA A 248 10.42 2.71 17.69
N GLY A 249 10.11 4.01 17.59
CA GLY A 249 8.74 4.50 17.68
C GLY A 249 8.26 4.85 19.09
N GLY A 250 7.04 5.31 19.25
CA GLY A 250 6.51 5.65 20.57
C GLY A 250 5.36 6.64 20.47
N PRO A 251 4.98 7.31 21.57
CA PRO A 251 3.79 8.17 21.58
C PRO A 251 3.87 9.41 20.69
N GLN A 252 5.05 9.75 20.16
CA GLN A 252 5.32 10.94 19.33
C GLN A 252 6.23 10.61 18.14
N GLU A 253 6.40 9.32 17.84
CA GLU A 253 7.22 8.84 16.72
C GLU A 253 6.40 7.78 16.01
N SER A 254 6.08 8.02 14.74
CA SER A 254 5.37 7.09 13.89
C SER A 254 6.35 6.22 13.11
N VAL A 255 6.30 4.92 13.38
CA VAL A 255 7.03 3.91 12.62
C VAL A 255 6.09 3.16 11.67
N VAL A 256 6.52 3.03 10.42
CA VAL A 256 5.78 2.34 9.36
C VAL A 256 6.67 1.39 8.58
N GLN A 257 6.05 0.38 7.98
CA GLN A 257 6.66 -0.59 7.06
C GLN A 257 8.03 -1.15 7.50
N PRO A 258 8.06 -2.04 8.51
CA PRO A 258 9.22 -2.91 8.70
C PRO A 258 9.37 -3.88 7.54
N GLY A 259 10.59 -4.36 7.32
CA GLY A 259 10.95 -5.37 6.34
C GLY A 259 12.40 -5.78 6.49
N PHE A 260 12.76 -6.96 6.00
CA PHE A 260 14.14 -7.42 5.99
C PHE A 260 14.71 -7.33 4.58
N GLU A 261 15.95 -6.84 4.49
CA GLU A 261 16.77 -7.00 3.30
C GLU A 261 17.23 -8.45 3.16
N VAL A 262 17.75 -8.81 1.98
CA VAL A 262 18.34 -10.13 1.71
C VAL A 262 19.49 -10.48 2.66
N THR A 263 20.19 -9.47 3.19
CA THR A 263 21.27 -9.60 4.17
C THR A 263 20.78 -9.96 5.58
N GLY A 264 19.48 -9.80 5.86
CA GLY A 264 18.91 -9.95 7.19
C GLY A 264 18.85 -8.65 8.00
N ASP A 265 19.25 -7.52 7.41
CA ASP A 265 19.12 -6.21 8.04
C ASP A 265 17.64 -5.81 8.13
N LEU A 266 17.22 -5.27 9.28
CA LEU A 266 15.86 -4.81 9.53
C LEU A 266 15.72 -3.34 9.14
N VAL A 267 14.98 -3.07 8.06
CA VAL A 267 14.67 -1.73 7.60
C VAL A 267 13.24 -1.36 7.96
N PHE A 268 13.02 -0.12 8.39
CA PHE A 268 11.71 0.46 8.69
C PHE A 268 11.73 1.95 8.40
N CYS A 269 10.57 2.57 8.23
CA CYS A 269 10.48 4.03 8.06
C CYS A 269 9.96 4.70 9.33
N THR A 270 10.52 5.84 9.70
CA THR A 270 10.15 6.59 10.91
C THR A 270 10.17 8.08 10.63
N ASP A 271 9.23 8.82 11.22
CA ASP A 271 9.11 10.27 11.10
C ASP A 271 9.97 11.06 12.11
N ARG A 272 10.87 10.40 12.84
CA ARG A 272 11.68 11.02 13.91
C ARG A 272 12.51 12.24 13.48
N THR A 273 12.75 12.42 12.18
CA THR A 273 13.44 13.58 11.59
C THR A 273 12.49 14.65 11.03
N GLY A 274 11.18 14.50 11.24
CA GLY A 274 10.12 15.37 10.69
C GLY A 274 9.54 14.89 9.36
N TRP A 275 10.11 13.83 8.77
CA TRP A 275 9.67 13.18 7.53
C TRP A 275 9.84 11.68 7.70
N TRP A 276 8.92 10.86 7.19
CA TRP A 276 9.14 9.41 7.19
C TRP A 276 10.33 9.06 6.30
N ASN A 277 11.40 8.58 6.90
CA ASN A 277 12.61 8.16 6.18
C ASN A 277 13.04 6.75 6.63
N PRO A 278 13.74 5.97 5.79
CA PRO A 278 14.19 4.63 6.14
C PRO A 278 15.38 4.66 7.12
N TRP A 279 15.27 3.82 8.13
CA TRP A 279 16.27 3.51 9.15
C TRP A 279 16.51 2.00 9.16
N VAL A 280 17.69 1.59 9.59
CA VAL A 280 18.16 0.20 9.57
C VAL A 280 18.73 -0.20 10.92
N ILE A 281 18.52 -1.47 11.28
CA ILE A 281 19.26 -2.18 12.32
C ILE A 281 19.93 -3.35 11.62
N ASP A 282 21.26 -3.40 11.66
CA ASP A 282 22.01 -4.47 10.99
C ASP A 282 21.70 -5.84 11.62
N ALA A 283 21.83 -6.90 10.83
CA ALA A 283 21.47 -8.26 11.21
C ALA A 283 22.14 -8.73 12.51
N ALA A 284 23.41 -8.36 12.73
CA ALA A 284 24.14 -8.76 13.92
C ALA A 284 23.62 -8.03 15.17
N SER A 285 23.17 -6.79 15.02
CA SER A 285 22.50 -6.02 16.06
C SER A 285 21.08 -6.52 16.34
N VAL A 286 20.33 -6.96 15.32
CA VAL A 286 19.01 -7.59 15.53
C VAL A 286 19.14 -8.84 16.41
N ASP A 287 20.14 -9.68 16.17
CA ASP A 287 20.40 -10.87 16.99
C ASP A 287 20.78 -10.50 18.44
N GLN A 288 21.51 -9.41 18.65
CA GLN A 288 21.83 -8.90 19.99
C GLN A 288 20.59 -8.37 20.72
N VAL A 289 19.70 -7.68 20.01
CA VAL A 289 18.45 -7.11 20.56
C VAL A 289 17.55 -8.19 21.15
N VAL A 290 17.42 -9.34 20.48
CA VAL A 290 16.62 -10.46 21.01
C VAL A 290 17.41 -11.38 21.94
N GLY A 291 18.74 -11.25 21.96
CA GLY A 291 19.68 -12.09 22.71
C GLY A 291 19.65 -13.56 22.30
N GLU A 292 20.66 -14.33 22.74
CA GLU A 292 20.48 -15.79 22.84
C GLU A 292 19.35 -16.04 23.86
N ALA A 293 18.38 -16.88 23.50
CA ALA A 293 17.19 -17.14 24.31
C ALA A 293 17.53 -17.33 25.80
N GLY A 294 17.21 -16.33 26.63
CA GLY A 294 17.41 -16.36 28.08
C GLY A 294 18.54 -15.50 28.66
N SER A 295 19.25 -14.67 27.89
CA SER A 295 20.37 -13.85 28.42
C SER A 295 20.25 -12.33 28.29
N ALA A 296 19.16 -11.77 27.77
CA ALA A 296 19.01 -10.32 27.68
C ALA A 296 18.82 -9.71 29.09
N PRO A 297 19.69 -8.78 29.55
CA PRO A 297 19.46 -8.04 30.78
C PRO A 297 18.35 -7.00 30.59
N GLU A 298 17.44 -6.93 31.57
CA GLU A 298 16.44 -5.85 31.71
C GLU A 298 17.10 -4.48 31.95
N PRO A 299 16.57 -3.37 31.39
CA PRO A 299 15.93 -3.21 30.08
C PRO A 299 16.98 -2.87 29.01
N PHE A 300 16.96 -3.58 27.89
CA PHE A 300 17.82 -3.31 26.74
C PHE A 300 17.15 -2.29 25.81
N ASP A 301 17.77 -1.13 25.62
CA ASP A 301 17.29 -0.12 24.69
C ASP A 301 17.71 -0.45 23.25
N GLY A 302 16.88 -1.24 22.56
CA GLY A 302 17.09 -1.63 21.16
C GLY A 302 17.12 -0.45 20.18
N ARG A 303 16.66 0.74 20.60
CA ARG A 303 16.61 1.94 19.77
C ARG A 303 18.00 2.48 19.44
N SER A 304 18.98 2.19 20.29
CA SER A 304 20.38 2.62 20.11
C SER A 304 21.08 1.99 18.91
N PHE A 305 20.53 0.92 18.33
CA PHE A 305 21.08 0.23 17.16
C PHE A 305 20.51 0.74 15.83
N ALA A 306 19.50 1.60 15.87
CA ALA A 306 18.89 2.12 14.65
C ALA A 306 19.75 3.25 14.07
N GLU A 307 20.15 3.10 12.81
CA GLU A 307 20.88 4.11 12.05
C GLU A 307 20.08 4.56 10.83
N PRO A 308 20.21 5.83 10.38
CA PRO A 308 19.56 6.28 9.16
C PRO A 308 20.20 5.58 7.94
N VAL A 309 19.38 5.10 7.00
CA VAL A 309 19.89 4.54 5.73
C VAL A 309 20.45 5.65 4.84
N LEU A 310 19.89 6.85 4.94
CA LEU A 310 20.26 7.99 4.12
C LEU A 310 21.51 8.69 4.64
N ALA A 311 22.43 8.98 3.72
CA ALA A 311 23.59 9.80 3.99
C ALA A 311 23.17 11.19 4.47
N GLY A 312 23.75 11.67 5.58
CA GLY A 312 23.36 12.94 6.20
C GLY A 312 22.19 12.85 7.18
N GLY A 313 21.62 11.66 7.38
CA GLY A 313 20.66 11.38 8.45
C GLY A 313 19.18 11.49 8.07
N GLY A 314 18.86 11.99 6.88
CA GLY A 314 17.50 12.13 6.39
C GLY A 314 17.41 13.07 5.18
N VAL A 315 16.22 13.14 4.58
CA VAL A 315 15.86 14.01 3.46
C VAL A 315 14.44 14.54 3.64
N ASP A 316 14.20 15.78 3.20
CA ASP A 316 12.86 16.40 3.21
C ASP A 316 11.99 15.85 2.06
N VAL A 317 11.64 14.56 2.15
CA VAL A 317 10.62 13.85 1.36
C VAL A 317 9.99 12.75 2.21
N GLU A 318 8.72 12.43 1.97
CA GLU A 318 8.08 11.30 2.64
C GLU A 318 8.43 9.99 1.93
N ILE A 319 9.03 9.05 2.65
CA ILE A 319 9.22 7.64 2.27
C ILE A 319 8.44 6.82 3.29
N GLY A 320 7.11 6.96 3.24
CA GLY A 320 6.19 6.47 4.24
C GLY A 320 4.84 7.16 4.12
N GLY A 321 3.97 6.97 5.10
CA GLY A 321 2.68 7.65 5.14
C GLY A 321 1.72 7.06 6.16
N PRO A 322 0.50 7.59 6.21
CA PRO A 322 -0.47 7.23 7.24
C PRO A 322 -0.95 5.77 7.06
N LEU A 323 -0.70 4.95 8.08
CA LEU A 323 -0.99 3.52 8.10
C LEU A 323 -2.49 3.24 8.33
N TRP A 324 -3.34 3.59 7.35
CA TRP A 324 -4.79 3.34 7.41
C TRP A 324 -5.20 1.90 7.08
N VAL A 325 -4.38 1.18 6.30
CA VAL A 325 -4.71 -0.13 5.74
C VAL A 325 -3.51 -1.09 5.78
N GLY A 326 -3.83 -2.39 5.76
CA GLY A 326 -2.84 -3.47 5.65
C GLY A 326 -2.03 -3.46 4.35
N GLY A 327 -0.77 -3.87 4.44
CA GLY A 327 0.05 -4.19 3.26
C GLY A 327 0.64 -3.03 2.46
N LEU A 328 0.56 -1.79 2.96
CA LEU A 328 1.26 -0.63 2.37
C LEU A 328 2.77 -0.84 2.34
N ARG A 329 3.42 -0.46 1.23
CA ARG A 329 4.86 -0.57 1.05
C ARG A 329 5.42 0.59 0.22
N TRP A 330 6.23 1.41 0.84
CA TRP A 330 6.94 2.55 0.28
C TRP A 330 8.37 2.22 -0.12
N TRP A 331 8.98 1.16 0.40
CA TRP A 331 10.32 0.73 -0.01
C TRP A 331 10.38 -0.77 -0.37
N ALA A 332 11.37 -1.14 -1.18
CA ALA A 332 11.74 -2.52 -1.49
C ALA A 332 13.26 -2.67 -1.63
N ASP A 333 13.79 -3.79 -1.15
CA ASP A 333 15.17 -4.20 -1.41
C ASP A 333 15.34 -4.56 -2.91
N ALA A 334 16.36 -3.98 -3.55
CA ALA A 334 16.72 -4.28 -4.94
C ALA A 334 17.54 -5.58 -5.10
N GLY A 335 17.98 -6.17 -3.98
CA GLY A 335 18.73 -7.43 -3.90
C GLY A 335 20.25 -7.26 -3.93
N ASP A 336 20.74 -6.02 -3.96
CA ASP A 336 22.17 -5.68 -3.98
C ASP A 336 22.56 -4.64 -2.92
N GLY A 337 21.71 -4.47 -1.89
CA GLY A 337 21.88 -3.50 -0.80
C GLY A 337 21.40 -2.09 -1.15
N ARG A 338 20.84 -1.87 -2.36
CA ARG A 338 20.11 -0.65 -2.67
C ARG A 338 18.65 -0.80 -2.30
N LEU A 339 18.03 0.29 -1.86
CA LEU A 339 16.58 0.37 -1.69
C LEU A 339 15.95 1.13 -2.85
N VAL A 340 14.86 0.61 -3.41
CA VAL A 340 13.96 1.40 -4.27
C VAL A 340 12.80 1.89 -3.43
N VAL A 341 12.53 3.19 -3.51
CA VAL A 341 11.54 3.85 -2.68
C VAL A 341 10.52 4.63 -3.51
N SER A 342 9.29 4.67 -3.03
CA SER A 342 8.30 5.69 -3.35
C SER A 342 8.55 6.87 -2.42
N ALA A 343 8.82 8.03 -3.01
CA ALA A 343 9.05 9.27 -2.30
C ALA A 343 8.00 10.32 -2.68
N THR A 344 7.39 10.98 -1.71
CA THR A 344 6.38 12.03 -1.92
C THR A 344 6.97 13.40 -1.59
N ARG A 345 6.78 14.34 -2.52
CA ARG A 345 7.06 15.77 -2.31
C ARG A 345 5.99 16.59 -3.01
N ASP A 346 5.57 17.68 -2.37
CA ASP A 346 4.56 18.59 -2.93
C ASP A 346 3.24 17.87 -3.33
N GLY A 347 2.91 16.76 -2.65
CA GLY A 347 1.73 15.93 -2.92
C GLY A 347 1.79 15.15 -4.24
N SER A 348 2.98 14.88 -4.77
CA SER A 348 3.19 13.97 -5.91
C SER A 348 4.27 12.95 -5.56
N ASP A 349 4.02 11.70 -5.93
CA ASP A 349 4.98 10.62 -5.71
C ASP A 349 5.96 10.51 -6.88
N HIS A 350 7.18 10.10 -6.60
CA HIS A 350 8.18 9.69 -7.57
C HIS A 350 8.89 8.43 -7.07
N LEU A 351 9.57 7.72 -7.98
CA LEU A 351 10.46 6.63 -7.59
C LEU A 351 11.87 7.16 -7.39
N ALA A 352 12.56 6.65 -6.37
CA ALA A 352 13.96 6.94 -6.13
C ALA A 352 14.72 5.67 -5.72
N VAL A 353 16.04 5.74 -5.81
CA VAL A 353 16.95 4.71 -5.31
C VAL A 353 17.78 5.32 -4.18
N ILE A 354 17.96 4.56 -3.11
CA ILE A 354 18.95 4.83 -2.07
C ILE A 354 20.12 3.88 -2.30
N GLY A 355 21.29 4.45 -2.58
CA GLY A 355 22.54 3.72 -2.78
C GLY A 355 23.02 3.05 -1.49
N THR A 356 23.93 2.07 -1.61
CA THR A 356 24.56 1.41 -0.45
C THR A 356 25.40 2.36 0.41
N ASP A 357 25.75 3.54 -0.13
CA ASP A 357 26.42 4.63 0.58
C ASP A 357 25.45 5.65 1.18
N GLY A 358 24.15 5.39 1.10
CA GLY A 358 23.06 6.25 1.55
C GLY A 358 22.71 7.40 0.59
N THR A 359 23.29 7.45 -0.62
CA THR A 359 22.97 8.49 -1.61
C THR A 359 21.52 8.34 -2.11
N PHE A 360 20.72 9.39 -1.99
CA PHE A 360 19.34 9.44 -2.52
C PHE A 360 19.31 9.98 -3.95
N ALA A 361 18.71 9.24 -4.86
CA ALA A 361 18.71 9.58 -6.28
C ALA A 361 17.36 9.27 -6.93
N GLU A 362 16.66 10.29 -7.45
CA GLU A 362 15.38 10.14 -8.14
C GLU A 362 15.54 9.39 -9.48
N LEU A 363 14.66 8.42 -9.73
CA LEU A 363 14.58 7.72 -11.01
C LEU A 363 13.74 8.53 -12.00
N PRO A 364 14.20 8.71 -13.25
CA PRO A 364 13.51 9.54 -14.26
C PRO A 364 12.28 8.82 -14.82
N THR A 365 11.22 8.74 -14.01
CA THR A 365 9.93 8.14 -14.36
C THR A 365 8.84 9.21 -14.45
N ARG A 366 7.66 8.83 -14.94
CA ARG A 366 6.52 9.75 -15.10
C ARG A 366 5.42 9.53 -14.05
N PHE A 367 5.69 8.68 -13.07
CA PHE A 367 4.73 8.42 -12.01
C PHE A 367 4.51 9.68 -11.19
N SER A 368 3.26 9.87 -10.78
CA SER A 368 2.83 10.93 -9.88
C SER A 368 2.04 10.39 -8.69
N GLU A 369 1.77 9.08 -8.71
CA GLU A 369 1.30 8.29 -7.59
C GLU A 369 2.02 6.93 -7.64
N VAL A 370 2.57 6.49 -6.52
CA VAL A 370 3.14 5.15 -6.33
C VAL A 370 2.59 4.62 -5.01
N VAL A 371 1.56 3.77 -5.12
CA VAL A 371 0.81 3.26 -3.97
C VAL A 371 1.58 2.14 -3.26
N GLN A 372 2.41 1.41 -4.01
CA GLN A 372 3.16 0.28 -3.49
C GLN A 372 4.42 0.03 -4.29
N VAL A 373 5.50 -0.37 -3.61
CA VAL A 373 6.75 -0.90 -4.19
C VAL A 373 7.05 -2.24 -3.53
N VAL A 374 7.38 -3.28 -4.32
CA VAL A 374 7.82 -4.59 -3.83
C VAL A 374 9.01 -5.10 -4.65
N PRO A 375 9.84 -5.99 -4.10
CA PRO A 375 10.89 -6.66 -4.88
C PRO A 375 10.30 -7.38 -6.09
N GLY A 376 11.01 -7.34 -7.23
CA GLY A 376 10.58 -7.97 -8.46
C GLY A 376 11.02 -9.43 -8.60
N PRO A 377 10.61 -10.11 -9.68
CA PRO A 377 10.93 -11.53 -9.93
C PRO A 377 12.39 -11.78 -10.32
N ALA A 378 13.17 -10.73 -10.58
CA ALA A 378 14.58 -10.81 -10.94
C ALA A 378 15.38 -9.75 -10.18
N ALA A 379 16.70 -9.95 -10.10
CA ALA A 379 17.62 -8.93 -9.59
C ALA A 379 17.45 -7.60 -10.34
N ASP A 380 17.70 -6.48 -9.67
CA ASP A 380 17.57 -5.13 -10.22
C ASP A 380 16.16 -4.78 -10.71
N THR A 381 15.14 -5.52 -10.27
CA THR A 381 13.75 -5.22 -10.63
C THR A 381 12.89 -5.00 -9.38
N VAL A 382 11.94 -4.08 -9.50
CA VAL A 382 10.84 -3.94 -8.56
C VAL A 382 9.52 -3.97 -9.30
N VAL A 383 8.46 -4.36 -8.60
CA VAL A 383 7.10 -4.20 -9.09
C VAL A 383 6.43 -3.10 -8.30
N ILE A 384 5.75 -2.21 -9.01
CA ILE A 384 5.03 -1.10 -8.40
C ILE A 384 3.56 -1.14 -8.77
N VAL A 385 2.72 -0.54 -7.93
CA VAL A 385 1.40 -0.05 -8.32
C VAL A 385 1.50 1.46 -8.46
N GLY A 386 1.49 1.96 -9.70
CA GLY A 386 1.74 3.36 -10.00
C GLY A 386 0.76 3.94 -11.00
N ALA A 387 0.56 5.26 -10.93
CA ALA A 387 -0.27 6.04 -11.83
C ALA A 387 0.47 7.29 -12.32
N THR A 388 -0.03 7.89 -13.40
CA THR A 388 0.43 9.18 -13.92
C THR A 388 -0.76 10.15 -13.95
N PRO A 389 -0.57 11.45 -14.22
CA PRO A 389 -1.70 12.37 -14.31
C PRO A 389 -2.72 12.01 -15.41
N THR A 390 -2.33 11.17 -16.38
CA THR A 390 -3.16 10.74 -17.52
C THR A 390 -3.45 9.25 -17.55
N THR A 391 -3.00 8.46 -16.56
CA THR A 391 -3.27 7.02 -16.50
C THR A 391 -3.79 6.61 -15.12
N GLU A 392 -4.66 5.60 -15.10
CA GLU A 392 -5.14 4.97 -13.87
C GLU A 392 -4.00 4.18 -13.19
N ALA A 393 -4.12 3.95 -11.87
CA ALA A 393 -3.15 3.16 -11.14
C ALA A 393 -3.14 1.70 -11.64
N GLY A 394 -1.94 1.17 -11.90
CA GLY A 394 -1.77 -0.19 -12.39
C GLY A 394 -0.43 -0.82 -12.00
N PRO A 395 -0.30 -2.14 -12.14
CA PRO A 395 0.92 -2.87 -11.86
C PRO A 395 1.94 -2.65 -12.98
N HIS A 396 3.17 -2.28 -12.62
CA HIS A 396 4.28 -2.09 -13.54
C HIS A 396 5.52 -2.83 -13.03
N LEU A 397 6.22 -3.50 -13.94
CA LEU A 397 7.57 -3.99 -13.69
C LEU A 397 8.56 -2.86 -14.03
N VAL A 398 9.44 -2.54 -13.09
CA VAL A 398 10.47 -1.53 -13.23
C VAL A 398 11.82 -2.22 -13.14
N ALA A 399 12.57 -2.23 -14.24
CA ALA A 399 13.95 -2.71 -14.27
C ALA A 399 14.91 -1.53 -14.11
N LEU A 400 15.74 -1.58 -13.08
CA LEU A 400 16.82 -0.64 -12.84
C LEU A 400 17.95 -0.92 -13.82
N THR A 401 18.58 0.13 -14.31
CA THR A 401 19.84 0.01 -15.04
C THR A 401 20.99 0.43 -14.12
N PRO A 402 22.13 -0.28 -14.14
CA PRO A 402 23.27 0.07 -13.31
C PRO A 402 23.72 1.51 -13.56
N GLU A 403 24.19 2.17 -12.50
CA GLU A 403 24.89 3.44 -12.66
C GLU A 403 26.12 3.25 -13.57
N VAL A 404 26.36 4.21 -14.46
CA VAL A 404 27.65 4.32 -15.16
C VAL A 404 28.59 5.11 -14.23
N PRO A 405 29.66 4.50 -13.69
CA PRO A 405 30.56 5.20 -12.78
C PRO A 405 31.09 6.50 -13.41
N GLY A 406 30.97 7.62 -12.68
CA GLY A 406 31.44 8.93 -13.11
C GLY A 406 30.44 9.79 -13.91
N ALA A 407 29.22 9.30 -14.17
CA ALA A 407 28.20 10.07 -14.91
C ALA A 407 27.37 11.02 -14.02
N GLY A 408 27.33 10.83 -12.69
CA GLY A 408 26.57 11.69 -11.76
C GLY A 408 25.05 11.69 -11.99
N VAL A 409 24.53 10.73 -12.75
CA VAL A 409 23.09 10.54 -12.98
C VAL A 409 22.68 9.27 -12.23
N ALA A 410 21.65 9.40 -11.39
CA ALA A 410 20.91 8.26 -10.85
C ALA A 410 20.65 7.25 -11.98
N GLY A 411 20.78 5.95 -11.72
CA GLY A 411 20.51 4.91 -12.73
C GLY A 411 19.20 5.16 -13.50
N SER A 412 19.12 4.74 -14.77
CA SER A 412 17.86 4.85 -15.51
C SER A 412 16.91 3.70 -15.15
N ALA A 413 15.62 3.87 -15.40
CA ALA A 413 14.61 2.84 -15.16
C ALA A 413 13.83 2.52 -16.44
N ARG A 414 13.70 1.23 -16.76
CA ARG A 414 12.80 0.76 -17.81
C ARG A 414 11.50 0.30 -17.18
N VAL A 415 10.41 0.96 -17.54
CA VAL A 415 9.06 0.66 -17.02
C VAL A 415 8.28 -0.15 -18.06
N ALA A 416 7.67 -1.25 -17.62
CA ALA A 416 6.79 -2.09 -18.43
C ALA A 416 5.44 -2.29 -17.71
N PRO A 417 4.29 -1.88 -18.29
CA PRO A 417 2.99 -2.14 -17.69
C PRO A 417 2.64 -3.63 -17.79
N LEU A 418 2.12 -4.19 -16.70
CA LEU A 418 1.73 -5.62 -16.63
C LEU A 418 0.28 -5.87 -17.06
N ARG A 419 -0.47 -4.79 -17.29
CA ARG A 419 -1.82 -4.80 -17.87
C ARG A 419 -2.01 -3.61 -18.81
N PRO A 420 -2.88 -3.73 -19.83
CA PRO A 420 -3.26 -2.58 -20.63
C PRO A 420 -4.06 -1.57 -19.79
N SER A 421 -3.92 -0.29 -20.11
CA SER A 421 -4.84 0.75 -19.65
C SER A 421 -6.25 0.47 -20.15
N ARG A 422 -7.25 0.92 -19.40
CA ARG A 422 -8.65 0.87 -19.84
C ARG A 422 -8.82 1.69 -21.11
N ASP A 423 -9.50 1.12 -22.11
CA ASP A 423 -9.93 1.89 -23.28
C ASP A 423 -11.15 2.74 -22.90
N LEU A 424 -10.93 4.05 -22.81
CA LEU A 424 -11.96 5.03 -22.49
C LEU A 424 -12.67 5.56 -23.74
N GLY A 425 -12.29 5.12 -24.94
CA GLY A 425 -12.81 5.63 -26.21
C GLY A 425 -12.42 7.08 -26.51
N MET A 426 -11.38 7.60 -25.84
CA MET A 426 -10.86 8.96 -25.97
C MET A 426 -9.36 9.00 -25.66
N GLY A 427 -8.64 9.97 -26.25
CA GLY A 427 -7.21 10.16 -26.00
C GLY A 427 -6.91 11.12 -24.84
N GLU A 428 -5.63 11.18 -24.47
CA GLU A 428 -5.13 12.01 -23.36
C GLU A 428 -5.37 13.51 -23.55
N GLU A 429 -5.63 13.98 -24.78
CA GLU A 429 -5.98 15.37 -25.06
C GLU A 429 -7.25 15.85 -24.34
N TRP A 430 -8.08 14.93 -23.82
CA TRP A 430 -9.23 15.23 -22.99
C TRP A 430 -8.91 15.45 -21.52
N PHE A 431 -7.72 15.07 -21.04
CA PHE A 431 -7.36 15.11 -19.63
C PHE A 431 -6.63 16.40 -19.25
N SER A 432 -7.16 17.05 -18.21
CA SER A 432 -6.47 18.13 -17.51
C SER A 432 -5.41 17.54 -16.59
N VAL A 433 -4.16 17.96 -16.78
CA VAL A 433 -3.04 17.60 -15.90
C VAL A 433 -2.96 18.60 -14.74
N ALA A 434 -2.82 18.09 -13.53
CA ALA A 434 -2.73 18.91 -12.33
C ALA A 434 -1.49 19.80 -12.35
N ARG A 435 -1.62 21.01 -11.81
CA ARG A 435 -0.51 21.85 -11.41
C ARG A 435 -0.55 22.02 -9.90
N HIS A 436 0.55 21.70 -9.22
CA HIS A 436 0.70 22.02 -7.81
C HIS A 436 0.66 23.54 -7.59
N VAL A 437 -0.09 23.99 -6.60
CA VAL A 437 -0.16 25.38 -6.18
C VAL A 437 -0.12 25.46 -4.65
N SER A 438 0.55 26.49 -4.15
CA SER A 438 0.59 26.82 -2.72
C SER A 438 -0.03 28.20 -2.49
N PHE A 439 -0.73 28.37 -1.37
CA PHE A 439 -1.39 29.63 -1.03
C PHE A 439 -1.39 29.86 0.49
N PRO A 440 -1.37 31.13 0.97
CA PRO A 440 -1.44 31.43 2.39
C PRO A 440 -2.75 30.91 3.02
N SER A 441 -2.67 30.39 4.25
CA SER A 441 -3.81 29.88 5.01
C SER A 441 -3.84 30.43 6.45
N GLY A 442 -5.04 30.53 7.05
CA GLY A 442 -5.25 31.03 8.41
C GLY A 442 -5.96 32.40 8.50
N PRO A 443 -6.28 32.88 9.74
CA PRO A 443 -7.11 34.06 9.94
C PRO A 443 -6.47 35.34 9.33
N GLY A 444 -7.24 36.07 8.52
CA GLY A 444 -6.83 37.38 7.98
C GLY A 444 -5.91 37.37 6.76
N VAL A 445 -5.69 36.20 6.12
CA VAL A 445 -4.93 35.98 4.87
C VAL A 445 -3.68 36.85 4.73
N GLY A 446 -2.71 36.56 5.59
CA GLY A 446 -1.35 37.11 5.64
C GLY A 446 -0.48 36.48 6.73
N GLY A 447 -0.82 35.25 7.18
CA GLY A 447 -0.04 34.51 8.17
C GLY A 447 0.97 33.55 7.53
N ASP A 448 1.89 33.02 8.33
CA ASP A 448 3.02 32.18 7.87
C ASP A 448 2.63 30.75 7.45
N ARG A 449 1.36 30.35 7.58
CA ARG A 449 0.91 29.01 7.19
C ARG A 449 0.63 28.95 5.69
N VAL A 450 1.12 27.89 5.05
CA VAL A 450 0.90 27.59 3.64
C VAL A 450 -0.01 26.38 3.54
N ALA A 451 -1.00 26.45 2.65
CA ALA A 451 -1.79 25.30 2.23
C ALA A 451 -1.46 24.97 0.77
N HIS A 452 -1.74 23.74 0.38
CA HIS A 452 -1.36 23.19 -0.91
C HIS A 452 -2.60 22.72 -1.67
N ALA A 453 -2.51 22.63 -2.98
CA ALA A 453 -3.57 22.05 -3.80
C ALA A 453 -3.08 21.57 -5.16
N LEU A 454 -3.87 20.68 -5.75
CA LEU A 454 -3.76 20.30 -7.15
C LEU A 454 -4.80 21.07 -7.96
N PHE A 455 -4.35 22.00 -8.79
CA PHE A 455 -5.21 22.79 -9.67
C PHE A 455 -5.29 22.16 -11.07
N TYR A 456 -6.51 21.92 -11.52
CA TYR A 456 -6.82 21.40 -12.84
C TYR A 456 -7.57 22.47 -13.65
N ALA A 457 -6.95 22.92 -14.73
CA ALA A 457 -7.58 23.88 -15.65
C ALA A 457 -8.71 23.21 -16.45
N PRO A 458 -9.71 23.97 -16.92
CA PRO A 458 -10.63 23.47 -17.94
C PRO A 458 -9.87 22.98 -19.18
N ASN A 459 -10.19 21.80 -19.69
CA ASN A 459 -9.48 21.20 -20.81
C ASN A 459 -10.42 20.45 -21.75
N ASN A 460 -10.49 20.84 -23.03
CA ASN A 460 -11.32 20.17 -24.03
C ASN A 460 -10.74 20.42 -25.44
N PRO A 461 -10.42 19.39 -26.23
CA PRO A 461 -9.79 19.56 -27.54
C PRO A 461 -10.73 20.17 -28.60
N SER A 462 -12.03 20.21 -28.34
CA SER A 462 -13.07 20.66 -29.28
C SER A 462 -13.72 21.99 -28.91
N ALA A 463 -13.42 22.57 -27.74
CA ALA A 463 -14.06 23.77 -27.23
C ALA A 463 -13.07 24.73 -26.57
N SER A 464 -13.38 26.02 -26.63
CA SER A 464 -12.64 27.07 -25.92
C SER A 464 -13.62 28.13 -25.41
N ALA A 465 -13.31 28.80 -24.30
CA ALA A 465 -14.14 29.88 -23.80
C ALA A 465 -14.01 31.17 -24.66
N PRO A 466 -15.03 32.04 -24.66
CA PRO A 466 -14.90 33.41 -25.13
C PRO A 466 -13.78 34.16 -24.39
N THR A 467 -13.13 35.10 -25.08
CA THR A 467 -12.05 35.90 -24.49
C THR A 467 -12.56 36.73 -23.32
N GLY A 468 -11.86 36.68 -22.18
CA GLY A 468 -12.17 37.48 -20.99
C GLY A 468 -13.12 36.83 -19.99
N GLU A 469 -13.66 35.64 -20.30
CA GLU A 469 -14.43 34.85 -19.35
C GLU A 469 -13.49 33.98 -18.47
N LEU A 470 -13.83 33.84 -17.19
CA LEU A 470 -13.15 32.95 -16.26
C LEU A 470 -13.99 31.69 -16.01
N PRO A 471 -13.37 30.52 -15.81
CA PRO A 471 -14.11 29.31 -15.50
C PRO A 471 -14.71 29.35 -14.09
N PRO A 472 -15.92 28.78 -13.89
CA PRO A 472 -16.37 28.42 -12.55
C PRO A 472 -15.41 27.38 -11.94
N LEU A 473 -15.18 27.48 -10.63
CA LEU A 473 -14.24 26.64 -9.88
C LEU A 473 -15.00 25.67 -8.97
N VAL A 474 -14.67 24.38 -9.07
CA VAL A 474 -15.09 23.34 -8.13
C VAL A 474 -13.96 23.14 -7.12
N VAL A 475 -14.26 23.37 -5.84
CA VAL A 475 -13.31 23.13 -4.73
C VAL A 475 -13.61 21.76 -4.13
N MET A 476 -12.63 20.87 -4.13
CA MET A 476 -12.70 19.53 -3.56
C MET A 476 -11.85 19.45 -2.29
N ILE A 477 -12.36 18.71 -1.30
CA ILE A 477 -11.72 18.46 -0.01
C ILE A 477 -11.63 16.94 0.15
N HIS A 478 -10.42 16.39 0.29
CA HIS A 478 -10.22 14.96 0.45
C HIS A 478 -10.62 14.47 1.85
N GLY A 479 -10.94 13.17 1.96
CA GLY A 479 -11.18 12.49 3.24
C GLY A 479 -9.88 12.16 3.98
N GLY A 480 -9.99 11.61 5.19
CA GLY A 480 -8.87 11.30 6.10
C GLY A 480 -9.20 11.73 7.52
N PRO A 481 -8.85 12.97 7.95
CA PRO A 481 -8.22 14.04 7.17
C PRO A 481 -6.71 13.85 6.93
N THR A 482 -6.05 12.95 7.67
CA THR A 482 -4.62 12.61 7.48
C THR A 482 -4.43 11.76 6.22
N SER A 483 -4.39 12.44 5.07
CA SER A 483 -4.21 11.87 3.73
C SER A 483 -3.79 12.98 2.76
N ALA A 484 -3.93 12.80 1.46
CA ALA A 484 -3.72 13.86 0.47
C ALA A 484 -4.55 13.62 -0.79
N ALA A 485 -4.86 14.70 -1.51
CA ALA A 485 -5.28 14.68 -2.89
C ALA A 485 -4.23 13.97 -3.76
N ARG A 486 -4.69 13.08 -4.65
CA ARG A 486 -3.82 12.26 -5.50
C ARG A 486 -3.70 12.86 -6.90
N ASN A 487 -2.47 13.01 -7.38
CA ASN A 487 -2.17 13.45 -8.74
C ASN A 487 -2.19 12.24 -9.68
N ARG A 488 -3.36 11.84 -10.16
CA ARG A 488 -3.55 10.73 -11.11
C ARG A 488 -4.75 10.97 -12.02
N LEU A 489 -4.95 10.14 -13.03
CA LEU A 489 -6.20 10.19 -13.80
C LEU A 489 -7.41 9.89 -12.90
N ASP A 490 -8.26 10.90 -12.71
CA ASP A 490 -9.50 10.81 -11.97
C ASP A 490 -10.65 11.33 -12.85
N LEU A 491 -11.46 10.41 -13.37
CA LEU A 491 -12.57 10.78 -14.26
C LEU A 491 -13.61 11.67 -13.59
N ALA A 492 -13.75 11.65 -12.26
CA ALA A 492 -14.66 12.55 -11.56
C ALA A 492 -14.18 14.01 -11.67
N LYS A 493 -12.86 14.25 -11.59
CA LYS A 493 -12.27 15.56 -11.88
C LYS A 493 -12.37 15.89 -13.37
N GLN A 494 -12.04 14.93 -14.23
CA GLN A 494 -12.09 15.14 -15.68
C GLN A 494 -13.51 15.41 -16.21
N PHE A 495 -14.54 14.90 -15.54
CA PHE A 495 -15.94 15.20 -15.87
C PHE A 495 -16.23 16.71 -15.85
N TRP A 496 -15.67 17.41 -14.87
CA TRP A 496 -15.81 18.86 -14.70
C TRP A 496 -14.89 19.63 -15.65
N THR A 497 -13.60 19.28 -15.70
CA THR A 497 -12.62 20.00 -16.54
C THR A 497 -12.95 19.92 -18.03
N SER A 498 -13.40 18.76 -18.50
CA SER A 498 -13.85 18.56 -19.88
C SER A 498 -15.09 19.37 -20.26
N ARG A 499 -15.82 19.90 -19.27
CA ARG A 499 -17.03 20.72 -19.47
C ARG A 499 -16.78 22.21 -19.31
N GLY A 500 -15.56 22.63 -19.05
CA GLY A 500 -15.23 24.04 -18.90
C GLY A 500 -15.14 24.52 -17.45
N PHE A 501 -15.24 23.64 -16.45
CA PHE A 501 -15.00 24.00 -15.05
C PHE A 501 -13.50 23.89 -14.72
N ALA A 502 -13.00 24.75 -13.85
CA ALA A 502 -11.74 24.48 -13.16
C ALA A 502 -12.03 23.58 -11.95
N VAL A 503 -11.06 22.77 -11.55
CA VAL A 503 -11.11 21.99 -10.30
C VAL A 503 -9.89 22.33 -9.47
N VAL A 504 -10.06 22.51 -8.18
CA VAL A 504 -8.95 22.56 -7.22
C VAL A 504 -9.20 21.51 -6.14
N ASP A 505 -8.27 20.59 -5.98
CA ASP A 505 -8.30 19.55 -4.94
C ASP A 505 -7.34 19.97 -3.82
N VAL A 506 -7.90 20.39 -2.68
CA VAL A 506 -7.17 21.13 -1.65
C VAL A 506 -6.57 20.17 -0.62
N ASN A 507 -5.26 20.27 -0.45
CA ASN A 507 -4.51 19.69 0.66
C ASN A 507 -4.43 20.73 1.79
N TYR A 508 -5.44 20.67 2.65
CA TYR A 508 -5.59 21.55 3.82
C TYR A 508 -4.62 21.15 4.95
N GLY A 509 -4.44 22.02 5.95
CA GLY A 509 -3.57 21.70 7.09
C GLY A 509 -4.00 20.39 7.77
N GLY A 510 -3.06 19.46 7.94
CA GLY A 510 -3.30 18.07 8.34
C GLY A 510 -3.15 17.05 7.20
N SER A 511 -2.97 17.50 5.96
CA SER A 511 -2.60 16.65 4.83
C SER A 511 -1.17 16.12 4.97
N THR A 512 -0.87 15.04 4.28
CA THR A 512 0.45 14.38 4.24
C THR A 512 1.23 14.74 2.96
N GLY A 513 2.56 14.61 2.97
CA GLY A 513 3.40 14.83 1.78
C GLY A 513 3.89 16.28 1.56
N TYR A 514 3.93 17.11 2.62
CA TYR A 514 4.23 18.54 2.57
C TYR A 514 5.09 19.04 3.72
#